data_AF-A0A3C1B6T9-F1
#
_entry.id   AF-A0A3C1B6T9-F1
#
_cell.length_a   1.000
_cell.length_b   1.000
_cell.length_c   1.000
_cell.angle_alpha   90.00
_cell.angle_beta   90.00
_cell.angle_gamma   90.00
#
_symmetry.space_group_name_H-M   'P 1'
#
loop_
_entity.id
_entity.type
_entity.pdbx_description
1 polymer ?
#
loop_
_entity_poly.entity_id
_entity_poly.type
_entity_poly.pdbx_seq_one_letter_code
_entity_poly.pdbx_strand_id
1 'polypeptide(L)'
;EDEVNGPLVTRIAGVRKDISKSLGFVIPSVRIKDDLNLEPNFYQIKIGQRIVAEDKVYPGRLLTIPTGDSAIALEGEKVIEPTFGLEAYWITEQQRTLAEARGYVVVEPEAVITTQLSKVIEQNAHELIGQDELKQVIDRLAEASPSLVESVVPKLVPLHNLTAIMKKLLEEQIPINDMRKILEVLAELSGSNMSIDDTAEALRPYLIPLLLQRMVP
;
A
#
# COMPACT_ATOMS: atom_id res chain seq x y z
N GLU A 1 13.85 -23.57 5.65
CA GLU A 1 12.58 -22.93 6.10
C GLU A 1 11.91 -22.10 4.99
N ASP A 2 12.64 -21.67 3.95
CA ASP A 2 12.08 -20.91 2.81
C ASP A 2 11.30 -21.74 1.76
N GLU A 3 11.43 -23.07 1.74
CA GLU A 3 10.67 -23.93 0.79
C GLU A 3 9.23 -24.23 1.23
N VAL A 4 8.86 -23.95 2.49
CA VAL A 4 7.50 -24.22 3.01
C VAL A 4 6.54 -23.06 2.71
N ASN A 5 7.07 -21.86 2.45
CA ASN A 5 6.28 -20.68 2.12
C ASN A 5 6.29 -20.48 0.59
N GLY A 6 5.16 -20.78 -0.07
CA GLY A 6 5.01 -20.62 -1.51
C GLY A 6 5.33 -19.19 -2.01
N PRO A 7 5.57 -19.01 -3.32
CA PRO A 7 6.06 -17.75 -3.92
C PRO A 7 5.19 -16.53 -3.58
N LEU A 8 3.89 -16.73 -3.37
CA LEU A 8 2.95 -15.69 -2.95
C LEU A 8 3.27 -15.13 -1.56
N VAL A 9 3.63 -15.97 -0.58
CA VAL A 9 3.92 -15.54 0.80
C VAL A 9 5.12 -14.60 0.83
N THR A 10 6.18 -14.96 0.10
CA THR A 10 7.40 -14.15 -0.02
C THR A 10 7.11 -12.81 -0.71
N ARG A 11 6.31 -12.81 -1.78
CA ARG A 11 5.88 -11.57 -2.45
C ARG A 11 5.05 -10.66 -1.54
N ILE A 12 4.11 -11.22 -0.77
CA ILE A 12 3.30 -10.46 0.19
C ILE A 12 4.18 -9.82 1.27
N ALA A 13 5.18 -10.53 1.77
CA ALA A 13 6.13 -9.97 2.74
C ALA A 13 6.95 -8.81 2.13
N GLY A 14 7.35 -8.94 0.86
CA GLY A 14 8.00 -7.88 0.09
C GLY A 14 7.11 -6.63 -0.04
N VAL A 15 5.90 -6.80 -0.56
CA VAL A 15 4.91 -5.71 -0.71
C VAL A 15 4.69 -4.99 0.62
N ARG A 16 4.47 -5.72 1.71
CA ARG A 16 4.29 -5.13 3.04
C ARG A 16 5.49 -4.27 3.45
N LYS A 17 6.71 -4.76 3.22
CA LYS A 17 7.96 -4.06 3.55
C LYS A 17 8.13 -2.79 2.73
N ASP A 18 7.85 -2.85 1.44
CA ASP A 18 8.02 -1.72 0.53
C ASP A 18 7.00 -0.62 0.81
N ILE A 19 5.73 -0.97 1.02
CA ILE A 19 4.70 -0.01 1.43
C ILE A 19 5.02 0.59 2.79
N SER A 20 5.50 -0.21 3.76
CA SER A 20 5.87 0.31 5.08
C SER A 20 6.93 1.41 4.99
N LYS A 21 7.94 1.21 4.13
CA LYS A 21 8.98 2.23 3.86
C LYS A 21 8.40 3.45 3.15
N SER A 22 7.53 3.23 2.17
CA SER A 22 6.92 4.30 1.37
C SER A 22 6.03 5.21 2.22
N LEU A 23 5.19 4.63 3.07
CA LEU A 23 4.23 5.36 3.90
C LEU A 23 4.81 5.86 5.22
N GLY A 24 5.90 5.27 5.72
CA GLY A 24 6.57 5.73 6.94
C GLY A 24 6.13 5.06 8.23
N PHE A 25 5.32 4.00 8.17
CA PHE A 25 4.95 3.19 9.34
C PHE A 25 4.91 1.71 8.99
N VAL A 26 5.00 0.85 9.99
CA VAL A 26 4.97 -0.60 9.77
C VAL A 26 3.55 -1.05 9.48
N ILE A 27 3.33 -1.61 8.29
CA ILE A 27 2.04 -2.20 7.93
C ILE A 27 1.81 -3.49 8.75
N PRO A 28 0.60 -3.68 9.33
CA PRO A 28 0.26 -4.90 10.04
C PRO A 28 0.46 -6.18 9.22
N SER A 29 0.66 -7.31 9.90
CA SER A 29 0.90 -8.59 9.23
C SER A 29 -0.32 -9.04 8.42
N VAL A 30 -0.09 -9.41 7.15
CA VAL A 30 -1.11 -9.99 6.27
C VAL A 30 -1.26 -11.48 6.60
N ARG A 31 -2.49 -11.91 6.94
CA ARG A 31 -2.81 -13.31 7.22
C ARG A 31 -3.44 -13.95 6.00
N ILE A 32 -2.89 -15.09 5.57
CA ILE A 32 -3.43 -15.89 4.48
C ILE A 32 -4.21 -17.05 5.11
N LYS A 33 -5.43 -17.28 4.63
CA LYS A 33 -6.31 -18.35 5.09
C LYS A 33 -7.04 -18.95 3.90
N ASP A 34 -7.14 -20.27 3.91
CA ASP A 34 -8.03 -20.97 2.98
C ASP A 34 -9.48 -20.79 3.45
N ASP A 35 -10.37 -20.54 2.50
CA ASP A 35 -11.82 -20.47 2.72
C ASP A 35 -12.50 -21.44 1.75
N LEU A 36 -12.95 -22.57 2.27
CA LEU A 36 -13.55 -23.65 1.48
C LEU A 36 -14.94 -23.28 0.92
N ASN A 37 -15.49 -22.14 1.31
CA ASN A 37 -16.76 -21.65 0.78
C ASN A 37 -16.58 -20.80 -0.49
N LEU A 38 -15.35 -20.41 -0.82
CA LEU A 38 -15.07 -19.67 -2.05
C LEU A 38 -15.12 -20.60 -3.27
N GLU A 39 -15.52 -20.03 -4.41
CA GLU A 39 -15.40 -20.74 -5.68
C GLU A 39 -13.93 -21.09 -5.98
N PRO A 40 -13.65 -22.15 -6.75
CA PRO A 40 -12.30 -22.43 -7.22
C PRO A 40 -11.68 -21.20 -7.87
N ASN A 41 -10.38 -21.00 -7.66
CA ASN A 41 -9.59 -19.88 -8.20
C ASN A 41 -9.96 -18.49 -7.66
N PHE A 42 -10.96 -18.38 -6.78
CA PHE A 42 -11.39 -17.11 -6.22
C PHE A 42 -10.55 -16.74 -4.99
N TYR A 43 -10.19 -15.46 -4.87
CA TYR A 43 -9.53 -14.92 -3.70
C TYR A 43 -10.24 -13.66 -3.19
N GLN A 44 -10.11 -13.39 -1.90
CA GLN A 44 -10.64 -12.20 -1.25
C GLN A 44 -9.58 -11.52 -0.40
N ILE A 45 -9.51 -10.20 -0.48
CA ILE A 45 -8.71 -9.35 0.39
C ILE A 45 -9.66 -8.68 1.38
N LYS A 46 -9.36 -8.83 2.68
CA LYS A 46 -10.18 -8.31 3.78
C LYS A 46 -9.36 -7.38 4.68
N ILE A 47 -9.98 -6.28 5.10
CA ILE A 47 -9.49 -5.42 6.18
C ILE A 47 -10.46 -5.57 7.35
N GLY A 48 -9.96 -6.11 8.47
CA GLY A 48 -10.82 -6.65 9.51
C GLY A 48 -11.73 -7.74 8.94
N GLN A 49 -13.05 -7.53 9.02
CA GLN A 49 -14.06 -8.45 8.45
C GLN A 49 -14.64 -7.97 7.12
N ARG A 50 -14.27 -6.76 6.66
CA ARG A 50 -14.82 -6.15 5.45
C ARG A 50 -14.04 -6.63 4.24
N ILE A 51 -14.74 -7.15 3.23
CA ILE A 51 -14.17 -7.44 1.91
C ILE A 51 -13.90 -6.11 1.21
N VAL A 52 -12.65 -5.91 0.80
CA VAL A 52 -12.20 -4.67 0.14
C VAL A 52 -11.78 -4.90 -1.31
N ALA A 53 -11.46 -6.14 -1.66
CA ALA A 53 -11.23 -6.56 -3.03
C ALA A 53 -11.43 -8.07 -3.15
N GLU A 54 -11.81 -8.54 -4.33
CA GLU A 54 -11.95 -9.94 -4.67
C GLU A 54 -11.85 -10.14 -6.17
N ASP A 55 -11.30 -11.28 -6.61
CA ASP A 55 -11.22 -11.64 -8.02
C ASP A 55 -10.91 -13.14 -8.20
N LYS A 56 -10.84 -13.59 -9.45
CA LYS A 56 -10.35 -14.89 -9.86
C LYS A 56 -8.92 -14.80 -10.35
N VAL A 57 -8.12 -15.80 -10.00
CA VAL A 57 -6.74 -15.97 -10.47
C VAL A 57 -6.54 -17.41 -10.90
N TYR A 58 -5.85 -17.65 -12.00
CA TYR A 58 -5.69 -19.01 -12.54
C TYR A 58 -4.24 -19.48 -12.40
N PRO A 59 -3.92 -20.34 -11.41
CA PRO A 59 -2.60 -20.95 -11.31
C PRO A 59 -2.23 -21.69 -12.60
N GLY A 60 -0.99 -21.55 -13.06
CA GLY A 60 -0.50 -22.16 -14.30
C GLY A 60 -0.93 -21.46 -15.59
N ARG A 61 -1.59 -20.30 -15.49
CA ARG A 61 -1.83 -19.37 -16.61
C ARG A 61 -1.09 -18.05 -16.35
N LEU A 62 -1.04 -17.20 -17.36
CA LEU A 62 -0.45 -15.88 -17.30
C LEU A 62 -1.49 -14.82 -17.65
N LEU A 63 -1.48 -13.70 -16.95
CA LEU A 63 -2.30 -12.55 -17.29
C LEU A 63 -1.52 -11.64 -18.25
N THR A 64 -2.13 -11.28 -19.37
CA THR A 64 -1.53 -10.33 -20.33
C THR A 64 -2.28 -9.01 -20.34
N ILE A 65 -1.54 -7.91 -20.24
CA ILE A 65 -2.07 -6.55 -20.26
C ILE A 65 -1.55 -5.86 -21.52
N PRO A 66 -2.41 -5.29 -22.38
CA PRO A 66 -1.99 -4.60 -23.60
C PRO A 66 -1.25 -3.32 -23.22
N THR A 67 -0.15 -3.05 -23.91
CA THR A 67 0.46 -1.71 -23.96
C THR A 67 -0.08 -0.92 -25.15
N GLY A 68 0.16 0.39 -25.22
CA GLY A 68 -0.39 1.28 -26.24
C GLY A 68 -0.14 0.86 -27.70
N ASP A 69 0.85 0.01 -27.96
CA ASP A 69 1.19 -0.52 -29.30
C ASP A 69 0.53 -1.88 -29.61
N SER A 70 -0.31 -2.41 -28.71
CA SER A 70 -0.94 -3.73 -28.86
C SER A 70 -2.08 -3.67 -29.88
N ALA A 71 -1.86 -4.21 -31.08
CA ALA A 71 -2.82 -4.11 -32.18
C ALA A 71 -3.75 -5.32 -32.35
N ILE A 72 -3.47 -6.46 -31.69
CA ILE A 72 -4.14 -7.74 -32.02
C ILE A 72 -4.53 -8.50 -30.76
N ALA A 73 -5.81 -8.85 -30.64
CA ALA A 73 -6.34 -9.69 -29.56
C ALA A 73 -5.61 -11.04 -29.48
N LEU A 74 -5.37 -11.50 -28.26
CA LEU A 74 -4.83 -12.83 -27.99
C LEU A 74 -5.97 -13.85 -27.84
N GLU A 75 -5.67 -15.09 -28.21
CA GLU A 75 -6.56 -16.21 -27.90
C GLU A 75 -6.39 -16.56 -26.42
N GLY A 76 -7.47 -16.43 -25.65
CA GLY A 76 -7.45 -16.62 -24.21
C GLY A 76 -8.76 -16.16 -23.57
N GLU A 77 -8.86 -16.33 -22.27
CA GLU A 77 -10.02 -15.87 -21.50
C GLU A 77 -9.91 -14.36 -21.27
N LYS A 78 -10.74 -13.57 -21.95
CA LYS A 78 -10.78 -12.12 -21.79
C LYS A 78 -11.36 -11.76 -20.42
N VAL A 79 -10.64 -10.92 -19.68
CA VAL A 79 -10.99 -10.44 -18.33
C VAL A 79 -10.67 -8.95 -18.19
N ILE A 80 -11.04 -8.39 -17.04
CA ILE A 80 -10.59 -7.06 -16.61
C ILE A 80 -9.60 -7.27 -15.47
N GLU A 81 -8.45 -6.62 -15.54
CA GLU A 81 -7.43 -6.70 -14.50
C GLU A 81 -7.92 -6.02 -13.21
N PRO A 82 -7.79 -6.69 -12.03
CA PRO A 82 -8.42 -6.28 -10.78
C PRO A 82 -8.00 -4.93 -10.21
N THR A 83 -6.79 -4.45 -10.51
CA THR A 83 -6.15 -3.33 -9.81
C THR A 83 -6.41 -1.99 -10.51
N PHE A 84 -6.32 -1.99 -11.83
CA PHE A 84 -6.35 -0.80 -12.68
C PHE A 84 -7.52 -0.80 -13.67
N GLY A 85 -8.28 -1.90 -13.75
CA GLY A 85 -9.44 -2.00 -14.63
C GLY A 85 -9.07 -2.10 -16.11
N LEU A 86 -7.87 -2.61 -16.42
CA LEU A 86 -7.38 -2.73 -17.78
C LEU A 86 -7.94 -3.99 -18.44
N GLU A 87 -8.24 -3.93 -19.74
CA GLU A 87 -8.57 -5.15 -20.48
C GLU A 87 -7.38 -6.11 -20.46
N ALA A 88 -7.61 -7.38 -20.18
CA ALA A 88 -6.55 -8.38 -20.09
C ALA A 88 -7.02 -9.74 -20.61
N TYR A 89 -6.08 -10.66 -20.76
CA TYR A 89 -6.35 -12.04 -21.19
C TYR A 89 -5.58 -13.01 -20.31
N TRP A 90 -6.23 -14.07 -19.87
CA TRP A 90 -5.52 -15.24 -19.34
C TRP A 90 -5.11 -16.16 -20.48
N ILE A 91 -3.80 -16.35 -20.61
CA ILE A 91 -3.18 -17.18 -21.64
C ILE A 91 -2.44 -18.36 -21.02
N THR A 92 -2.09 -19.34 -21.84
CA THR A 92 -1.20 -20.43 -21.44
C THR A 92 0.27 -19.98 -21.50
N GLU A 93 1.14 -20.67 -20.76
CA GLU A 93 2.60 -20.43 -20.78
C GLU A 93 3.19 -20.48 -22.21
N GLN A 94 2.66 -21.36 -23.07
CA GLN A 94 3.11 -21.52 -24.45
C GLN A 94 2.92 -20.26 -25.31
N GLN A 95 1.98 -19.39 -24.91
CA GLN A 95 1.66 -18.16 -25.64
C GLN A 95 2.47 -16.95 -25.17
N ARG A 96 3.32 -17.07 -24.14
CA ARG A 96 4.11 -15.96 -23.57
C ARG A 96 4.89 -15.19 -24.64
N THR A 97 5.74 -15.89 -25.40
CA THR A 97 6.58 -15.26 -26.43
C THR A 97 5.77 -14.54 -27.50
N LEU A 98 4.60 -15.09 -27.86
CA LEU A 98 3.69 -14.45 -28.81
C LEU A 98 3.06 -13.19 -28.23
N ALA A 99 2.64 -13.22 -26.96
CA ALA A 99 2.05 -12.07 -26.27
C ALA A 99 3.06 -10.91 -26.17
N GLU A 100 4.28 -11.20 -25.72
CA GLU A 100 5.37 -10.23 -25.61
C GLU A 100 5.72 -9.61 -26.97
N ALA A 101 5.85 -10.45 -28.01
CA ALA A 101 6.13 -9.98 -29.37
C ALA A 101 5.01 -9.09 -29.96
N ARG A 102 3.79 -9.19 -29.42
CA ARG A 102 2.63 -8.37 -29.79
C ARG A 102 2.44 -7.15 -28.88
N GLY A 103 3.39 -6.85 -28.01
CA GLY A 103 3.36 -5.67 -27.15
C GLY A 103 2.54 -5.85 -25.87
N TYR A 104 2.25 -7.07 -25.44
CA TYR A 104 1.61 -7.31 -24.15
C TYR A 104 2.65 -7.43 -23.03
N VAL A 105 2.34 -6.85 -21.88
CA VAL A 105 3.03 -7.18 -20.62
C VAL A 105 2.44 -8.48 -20.08
N VAL A 106 3.30 -9.42 -19.71
CA VAL A 106 2.91 -10.72 -19.17
C VAL A 106 3.17 -10.76 -17.66
N VAL A 107 2.17 -11.17 -16.90
CA VAL A 107 2.14 -11.09 -15.43
C VAL A 107 1.75 -12.45 -14.85
N GLU A 108 2.50 -12.90 -13.84
CA GLU A 108 2.23 -14.14 -13.13
C GLU A 108 1.00 -14.02 -12.20
N PRO A 109 0.26 -15.12 -11.94
CA PRO A 109 -0.87 -15.16 -11.01
C PRO A 109 -0.61 -14.51 -9.65
N GLU A 110 0.53 -14.81 -9.03
CA GLU A 110 0.88 -14.25 -7.73
C GLU A 110 1.14 -12.75 -7.81
N ALA A 111 1.67 -12.28 -8.94
CA ALA A 111 1.90 -10.86 -9.18
C ALA A 111 0.57 -10.10 -9.28
N VAL A 112 -0.46 -10.68 -9.91
CA VAL A 112 -1.82 -10.11 -9.95
C VAL A 112 -2.35 -9.88 -8.53
N ILE A 113 -2.33 -10.92 -7.68
CA ILE A 113 -2.81 -10.83 -6.29
C ILE A 113 -1.99 -9.79 -5.52
N THR A 114 -0.66 -9.82 -5.63
CA THR A 114 0.20 -8.91 -4.85
C THR A 114 0.10 -7.45 -5.29
N THR A 115 -0.18 -7.20 -6.57
CA THR A 115 -0.40 -5.86 -7.12
C THR A 115 -1.72 -5.29 -6.60
N GLN A 116 -2.80 -6.08 -6.62
CA GLN A 116 -4.07 -5.67 -6.04
C GLN A 116 -3.95 -5.45 -4.53
N LEU A 117 -3.27 -6.35 -3.81
CA LEU A 117 -3.01 -6.18 -2.37
C LEU A 117 -2.25 -4.89 -2.08
N SER A 118 -1.23 -4.58 -2.86
CA SER A 118 -0.47 -3.33 -2.70
C SER A 118 -1.39 -2.12 -2.80
N LYS A 119 -2.21 -2.08 -3.84
CA LYS A 119 -3.17 -1.00 -4.08
C LYS A 119 -4.18 -0.86 -2.94
N VAL A 120 -4.71 -1.97 -2.46
CA VAL A 120 -5.66 -2.00 -1.34
C VAL A 120 -5.03 -1.48 -0.06
N ILE A 121 -3.80 -1.90 0.28
CA ILE A 121 -3.11 -1.42 1.48
C ILE A 121 -2.88 0.10 1.39
N GLU A 122 -2.42 0.61 0.24
CA GLU A 122 -2.20 2.04 0.03
C GLU A 122 -3.48 2.86 0.18
N GLN A 123 -4.57 2.42 -0.46
CA GLN A 123 -5.87 3.11 -0.41
C GLN A 123 -6.49 3.13 1.00
N ASN A 124 -6.18 2.12 1.83
CA ASN A 124 -6.76 1.97 3.17
C ASN A 124 -5.72 2.24 4.28
N ALA A 125 -4.57 2.86 3.98
CA ALA A 125 -3.49 3.05 4.93
C ALA A 125 -3.92 3.79 6.22
N HIS A 126 -4.85 4.74 6.09
CA HIS A 126 -5.44 5.49 7.20
C HIS A 126 -6.25 4.60 8.18
N GLU A 127 -6.79 3.47 7.72
CA GLU A 127 -7.45 2.48 8.58
C GLU A 127 -6.44 1.56 9.29
N LEU A 128 -5.25 1.39 8.70
CA LEU A 128 -4.22 0.46 9.18
C LEU A 128 -3.29 1.05 10.24
N ILE A 129 -3.26 2.38 10.38
CA ILE A 129 -2.47 3.06 11.40
C ILE A 129 -3.26 3.25 12.71
N GLY A 130 -2.71 2.76 13.82
CA GLY A 130 -3.18 2.98 15.18
C GLY A 130 -2.19 3.75 16.04
N GLN A 131 -2.50 3.86 17.33
CA GLN A 131 -1.58 4.48 18.30
C GLN A 131 -0.31 3.64 18.48
N ASP A 132 -0.39 2.31 18.38
CA ASP A 132 0.75 1.42 18.55
C ASP A 132 1.73 1.54 17.37
N GLU A 133 1.22 1.56 16.14
CA GLU A 133 2.04 1.78 14.94
C GLU A 133 2.71 3.14 14.98
N LEU A 134 1.96 4.20 15.32
CA LEU A 134 2.53 5.54 15.43
C LEU A 134 3.54 5.64 16.57
N LYS A 135 3.26 5.00 17.72
CA LYS A 135 4.21 4.96 18.84
C LYS A 135 5.52 4.33 18.43
N GLN A 136 5.52 3.24 17.66
CA GLN A 136 6.75 2.65 17.13
C GLN A 136 7.53 3.63 16.24
N VAL A 137 6.86 4.43 15.43
CA VAL A 137 7.51 5.47 14.61
C VAL A 137 8.15 6.54 15.49
N ILE A 138 7.43 7.01 16.52
CA ILE A 138 7.92 8.03 17.46
C ILE A 138 9.08 7.50 18.30
N ASP A 139 8.99 6.28 18.82
CA ASP A 139 10.02 5.67 19.65
C ASP A 139 11.33 5.51 18.85
N ARG A 140 11.26 5.12 17.57
CA ARG A 140 12.44 5.10 16.67
C ARG A 140 13.00 6.50 16.42
N LEU A 141 12.14 7.50 16.24
CA LEU A 141 12.60 8.88 16.08
C LEU A 141 13.28 9.39 17.36
N ALA A 142 12.82 8.98 18.53
CA ALA A 142 13.39 9.37 19.82
C ALA A 142 14.84 8.87 20.00
N GLU A 143 15.24 7.78 19.34
CA GLU A 143 16.63 7.32 19.32
C GLU A 143 17.57 8.35 18.67
N ALA A 144 17.08 9.10 17.68
CA ALA A 144 17.86 10.09 16.92
C ALA A 144 17.57 11.56 17.30
N SER A 145 16.37 11.85 17.81
CA SER A 145 15.88 13.19 18.13
C SER A 145 15.07 13.22 19.44
N PRO A 146 15.64 12.79 20.58
CA PRO A 146 14.89 12.64 21.84
C PRO A 146 14.27 13.96 22.30
N SER A 147 15.03 15.07 22.23
CA SER A 147 14.56 16.38 22.69
C SER A 147 13.37 16.93 21.89
N LEU A 148 13.29 16.61 20.59
CA LEU A 148 12.15 17.00 19.75
C LEU A 148 10.91 16.19 20.12
N VAL A 149 11.05 14.88 20.27
CA VAL A 149 9.94 14.00 20.65
C VAL A 149 9.39 14.42 22.02
N GLU A 150 10.27 14.59 23.01
CA GLU A 150 9.87 14.99 24.37
C GLU A 150 9.27 16.39 24.46
N SER A 151 9.61 17.30 23.54
CA SER A 151 9.05 18.66 23.54
C SER A 151 7.68 18.71 22.86
N VAL A 152 7.40 17.82 21.90
CA VAL A 152 6.15 17.83 21.13
C VAL A 152 5.12 16.82 21.65
N VAL A 153 5.52 15.57 21.89
CA VAL A 153 4.60 14.47 22.27
C VAL A 153 4.93 13.97 23.68
N PRO A 154 3.98 14.00 24.64
CA PRO A 154 2.59 14.44 24.54
C PRO A 154 2.37 15.93 24.87
N LYS A 155 3.44 16.73 25.10
CA LYS A 155 3.34 18.06 25.72
C LYS A 155 2.53 19.07 24.90
N LEU A 156 2.78 19.14 23.59
CA LEU A 156 2.07 20.04 22.67
C LEU A 156 0.93 19.30 21.98
N VAL A 157 1.19 18.07 21.54
CA VAL A 157 0.24 17.24 20.82
C VAL A 157 0.13 15.87 21.49
N PRO A 158 -1.02 15.53 22.09
CA PRO A 158 -1.28 14.20 22.60
C PRO A 158 -1.19 13.14 21.50
N LEU A 159 -0.73 11.93 21.83
CA LEU A 159 -0.54 10.83 20.87
C LEU A 159 -1.80 10.52 20.05
N HIS A 160 -2.98 10.55 20.68
CA HIS A 160 -4.25 10.29 19.98
C HIS A 160 -4.58 11.37 18.94
N ASN A 161 -4.28 12.64 19.22
CA ASN A 161 -4.44 13.73 18.25
C ASN A 161 -3.44 13.59 17.12
N LEU A 162 -2.16 13.29 17.43
CA LEU A 162 -1.17 13.05 16.39
C LEU A 162 -1.58 11.87 15.49
N THR A 163 -2.10 10.78 16.08
CA THR A 163 -2.63 9.64 15.32
C THR A 163 -3.76 10.07 14.38
N ALA A 164 -4.70 10.89 14.86
CA ALA A 164 -5.79 11.39 14.03
C ALA A 164 -5.29 12.30 12.88
N ILE A 165 -4.30 13.16 13.12
CA ILE A 165 -3.66 13.99 12.08
C ILE A 165 -2.98 13.10 11.04
N MET A 166 -2.22 12.07 11.45
CA MET A 166 -1.57 11.14 10.53
C MET A 166 -2.58 10.35 9.69
N LYS A 167 -3.73 9.97 10.27
CA LYS A 167 -4.82 9.34 9.52
C LYS A 167 -5.34 10.24 8.40
N LYS A 168 -5.51 11.53 8.67
CA LYS A 168 -5.97 12.51 7.67
C LYS A 168 -4.97 12.66 6.52
N LEU A 169 -3.68 12.72 6.82
CA LEU A 169 -2.64 12.75 5.78
C LEU A 169 -2.65 11.47 4.93
N LEU A 170 -2.76 10.30 5.56
CA LEU A 170 -2.77 9.01 4.86
C LEU A 170 -4.07 8.76 4.08
N GLU A 171 -5.20 9.34 4.49
CA GLU A 171 -6.46 9.32 3.75
C GLU A 171 -6.31 10.00 2.38
N GLU A 172 -5.44 11.02 2.32
CA GLU A 172 -5.06 11.72 1.08
C GLU A 172 -3.79 11.15 0.43
N GLN A 173 -3.37 9.96 0.87
CA GLN A 173 -2.19 9.25 0.37
C GLN A 173 -0.85 9.99 0.59
N ILE A 174 -0.81 10.94 1.52
CA ILE A 174 0.39 11.67 1.93
C ILE A 174 1.21 10.78 2.89
N PRO A 175 2.45 10.41 2.55
CA PRO A 175 3.29 9.59 3.41
C PRO A 175 3.74 10.38 4.65
N ILE A 176 3.97 9.65 5.74
CA ILE A 176 4.38 10.18 7.04
C ILE A 176 5.81 9.74 7.41
N ASN A 177 6.63 9.47 6.40
CA ASN A 177 7.99 8.96 6.54
C ASN A 177 8.97 9.99 7.13
N ASP A 178 8.72 11.29 6.95
CA ASP A 178 9.49 12.36 7.61
C ASP A 178 8.83 12.84 8.92
N MET A 179 8.77 11.93 9.89
CA MET A 179 8.21 12.24 11.21
C MET A 179 8.97 13.38 11.92
N ARG A 180 10.27 13.55 11.64
CA ARG A 180 11.06 14.67 12.18
C ARG A 180 10.47 15.99 11.71
N LYS A 181 10.29 16.17 10.40
CA LYS A 181 9.72 17.40 9.83
C LYS A 181 8.30 17.65 10.31
N ILE A 182 7.49 16.59 10.44
CA ILE A 182 6.13 16.68 10.98
C ILE A 182 6.15 17.25 12.40
N LEU A 183 6.98 16.71 13.29
CA LEU A 183 7.07 17.20 14.68
C LEU A 183 7.63 18.62 14.77
N GLU A 184 8.60 19.00 13.93
CA GLU A 184 9.13 20.37 13.86
C GLU A 184 8.03 21.38 13.50
N VAL A 185 7.25 21.10 12.45
CA VAL A 185 6.15 21.99 12.04
C VAL A 185 5.05 22.04 13.10
N LEU A 186 4.72 20.91 13.74
CA LEU A 186 3.75 20.88 14.84
C LEU A 186 4.20 21.73 16.04
N ALA A 187 5.51 21.77 16.33
CA ALA A 187 6.05 22.63 17.39
C ALA A 187 5.89 24.12 17.05
N GLU A 188 6.03 24.50 15.78
CA GLU A 188 5.80 25.87 15.32
C GLU A 188 4.31 26.26 15.36
N LEU A 189 3.41 25.30 15.11
CA LEU A 189 1.97 25.51 15.10
C LEU A 189 1.31 25.48 16.49
N SER A 190 2.00 25.03 17.54
CA SER A 190 1.38 24.72 18.84
C SER A 190 0.75 25.91 19.58
N GLY A 191 1.02 27.14 19.16
CA GLY A 191 0.35 28.35 19.66
C GLY A 191 -1.05 28.59 19.08
N SER A 192 -1.40 27.88 18.02
CA SER A 192 -2.68 27.98 17.32
C SER A 192 -3.58 26.84 17.77
N ASN A 193 -4.73 27.15 18.37
CA ASN A 193 -5.72 26.14 18.79
C ASN A 193 -6.47 25.59 17.57
N MET A 194 -5.78 24.78 16.77
CA MET A 194 -6.26 24.25 15.49
C MET A 194 -7.01 22.92 15.68
N SER A 195 -7.98 22.67 14.81
CA SER A 195 -8.60 21.35 14.73
C SER A 195 -7.61 20.33 14.13
N ILE A 196 -7.95 19.04 14.23
CA ILE A 196 -7.18 17.97 13.60
C ILE A 196 -7.09 18.17 12.08
N ASP A 197 -8.20 18.55 11.45
CA ASP A 197 -8.28 18.78 10.00
C ASP A 197 -7.43 19.98 9.59
N ASP A 198 -7.53 21.12 10.30
CA ASP A 198 -6.73 22.31 10.02
C ASP A 198 -5.22 22.04 10.20
N THR A 199 -4.87 21.24 11.21
CA THR A 199 -3.47 20.88 11.46
C THR A 199 -2.92 19.98 10.35
N ALA A 200 -3.72 19.02 9.86
CA ALA A 200 -3.34 18.19 8.72
C ALA A 200 -3.15 19.05 7.46
N GLU A 201 -4.06 19.99 7.18
CA GLU A 201 -3.95 20.94 6.07
C GLU A 201 -2.66 21.76 6.16
N ALA A 202 -2.36 22.32 7.33
CA ALA A 202 -1.16 23.13 7.54
C ALA A 202 0.15 22.33 7.37
N LEU A 203 0.12 21.01 7.59
CA LEU A 203 1.27 20.13 7.35
C LEU A 203 1.49 19.82 5.86
N ARG A 204 0.44 19.80 5.02
CA ARG A 204 0.55 19.34 3.62
C ARG A 204 1.64 20.03 2.80
N PRO A 205 1.79 21.37 2.80
CA PRO A 205 2.79 22.05 1.98
C PRO A 205 4.22 21.57 2.26
N TYR A 206 4.50 21.13 3.49
CA TYR A 206 5.82 20.65 3.90
C TYR A 206 6.08 19.19 3.48
N LEU A 207 5.04 18.43 3.18
CA LEU A 207 5.12 17.01 2.85
C LEU A 207 4.91 16.71 1.35
N ILE A 208 4.35 17.66 0.58
CA ILE A 208 4.20 17.55 -0.88
C ILE A 208 5.54 17.24 -1.61
N PRO A 209 6.70 17.82 -1.24
CA PRO A 209 7.96 17.44 -1.88
C PRO A 209 8.29 15.94 -1.75
N LEU A 210 7.88 15.30 -0.64
CA LEU A 210 8.06 13.86 -0.41
C LEU A 210 7.14 13.02 -1.30
N LEU A 211 5.93 13.53 -1.59
CA LEU A 211 5.03 12.91 -2.57
C LEU A 211 5.65 12.94 -3.98
N LEU A 212 6.23 14.07 -4.38
CA LEU A 212 6.85 14.20 -5.71
C LEU A 212 8.04 13.26 -5.87
N GLN A 213 8.85 13.08 -4.82
CA GLN A 213 9.96 12.11 -4.83
C GLN A 213 9.48 10.66 -4.98
N ARG A 214 8.26 10.33 -4.52
CA ARG A 214 7.65 9.00 -4.72
C ARG A 214 7.18 8.77 -6.16
N MET A 215 6.78 9.84 -6.85
CA MET A 215 6.22 9.75 -8.21
C MET A 215 7.29 9.69 -9.31
N VAL A 216 8.54 10.01 -8.99
CA VAL A 216 9.67 9.89 -9.91
C VAL A 216 10.35 8.54 -9.66
N PRO A 217 10.41 7.63 -10.66
CA PRO A 217 11.06 6.32 -10.52
C PRO A 217 12.57 6.41 -10.32
#